data_AF-A0AAU9LL14-F1
#
_entry.id   AF-A0AAU9LL14-F1
#
_cell.length_a   1.000
_cell.length_b   1.000
_cell.length_c   1.000
_cell.angle_alpha   90.00
_cell.angle_beta   90.00
_cell.angle_gamma   90.00
#
_symmetry.space_group_name_H-M   'P 1'
#
loop_
_entity.id
_entity.type
_entity.pdbx_description
1 polymer ?
#
loop_
_entity_poly.entity_id
_entity_poly.type
_entity_poly.pdbx_seq_one_letter_code
_entity_poly.pdbx_strand_id
1 'polypeptide(L)'
;MKTTLNDQYPNETFAIEKLREHMKRYWIMAETGSPQFVMANNPLSFASGVICVIGLVIYINLLSSIFMTPILLRYQSDYKWSVIAIVTTQSIGVMVGVIAPIFRCSTVLSFKSFSRWNRNHLDVFKVETYWIKELCEWKESHITFLSNGRRSRRLMRILKNLVLIPSIGFQKTVVVSCKIIGLIPVLVLLIFMCCSYYFMSLKEMIFSPPSSSSDDIGEFEELSNYVLFLEDNMELSERTFKRISNSINHLIEKAEKEQDNNLVKFLEKSIGRFEGVEKFDIYEVQPLLSIKLPNSWSLPIVTLTCIAIALPNIGKDATNRLIKCVGEGLFYTRVVEENLNNGCKYVNIQKATMTLWDEVEDNHKWLGKTLEKNAYKGKTSREILEWFAHKAEEIVIEVSKSTNGEEPVEYLPRKLIVANSMYRIAHSIMLTYQSNILGITEEQLFALLSHMIADILVACFTNIPQVITMKCHESAIEKREASVEAAAKLLGRTTKIIKRLEMHQLPNIDHEKIAYIDEWRFHLQCIP
;
A
#
# COMPACT_ATOMS: atom_id res chain seq x y z
N MET A 1 20.27 -6.56 -4.81
CA MET A 1 21.00 -5.28 -5.01
C MET A 1 20.79 -4.47 -3.74
N LYS A 2 21.83 -4.27 -2.93
CA LYS A 2 21.76 -3.45 -1.71
C LYS A 2 21.93 -2.00 -2.17
N THR A 3 20.82 -1.32 -2.43
CA THR A 3 20.81 0.13 -2.56
C THR A 3 20.98 0.71 -1.16
N THR A 4 22.21 1.05 -0.80
CA THR A 4 22.47 1.99 0.29
C THR A 4 22.12 3.39 -0.22
N LEU A 5 20.83 3.72 -0.22
CA LEU A 5 20.43 5.12 -0.13
C LEU A 5 20.59 5.50 1.34
N ASN A 6 21.65 6.27 1.62
CA ASN A 6 21.66 7.11 2.82
C ASN A 6 20.63 8.22 2.59
N ASP A 7 19.34 7.90 2.74
CA ASP A 7 18.33 8.92 2.88
C ASP A 7 18.38 9.41 4.33
N GLN A 8 19.13 10.49 4.48
CA GLN A 8 19.01 11.41 5.59
C GLN A 8 17.54 11.84 5.64
N TYR A 9 16.78 11.36 6.63
CA TYR A 9 15.39 11.77 6.89
C TYR A 9 15.31 13.30 6.81
N PRO A 10 14.68 13.89 5.76
CA PRO A 10 14.68 15.33 5.63
C PRO A 10 13.77 15.90 6.70
N ASN A 11 14.36 16.76 7.52
CA ASN A 11 13.76 17.47 8.64
C ASN A 11 12.81 18.60 8.18
N GLU A 12 11.98 18.34 7.17
CA GLU A 12 11.11 19.33 6.56
C GLU A 12 9.66 18.90 6.76
N THR A 13 8.85 19.80 7.30
CA THR A 13 7.39 19.82 7.11
C THR A 13 7.05 19.28 5.73
N PHE A 14 6.44 18.08 5.70
CA PHE A 14 6.17 17.35 4.46
C PHE A 14 5.08 18.08 3.67
N ALA A 15 5.49 19.09 2.90
CA ALA A 15 4.64 19.71 1.91
C ALA A 15 4.06 18.60 1.03
N ILE A 16 2.74 18.60 0.85
CA ILE A 16 2.03 17.57 0.06
C ILE A 16 2.65 17.35 -1.32
N GLU A 17 3.19 18.40 -1.93
CA GLU A 17 3.85 18.30 -3.23
C GLU A 17 5.12 17.43 -3.18
N LYS A 18 5.91 17.55 -2.11
CA LYS A 18 7.10 16.71 -1.87
C LYS A 18 6.71 15.25 -1.66
N LEU A 19 5.60 14.99 -0.95
CA LEU A 19 5.05 13.63 -0.81
C LEU A 19 4.58 13.07 -2.15
N ARG A 20 3.91 13.88 -2.98
CA ARG A 20 3.50 13.50 -4.34
C ARG A 20 4.70 13.12 -5.19
N GLU A 21 5.72 13.97 -5.20
CA GLU A 21 6.94 13.76 -5.98
C GLU A 21 7.70 12.51 -5.53
N HIS A 22 7.90 12.35 -4.22
CA HIS A 22 8.52 11.17 -3.64
C HIS A 22 7.76 9.90 -4.04
N MET A 23 6.43 9.93 -3.96
CA MET A 23 5.60 8.79 -4.33
C MET A 23 5.63 8.49 -5.83
N LYS A 24 5.71 9.50 -6.71
CA LYS A 24 5.92 9.28 -8.16
C LYS A 24 7.20 8.49 -8.42
N ARG A 25 8.31 8.87 -7.77
CA ARG A 25 9.61 8.19 -7.89
C ARG A 25 9.50 6.71 -7.50
N TYR A 26 8.89 6.42 -6.35
CA TYR A 26 8.68 5.04 -5.88
C TYR A 26 7.67 4.25 -6.72
N TRP A 27 6.63 4.90 -7.25
CA TRP A 27 5.67 4.27 -8.16
C TRP A 27 6.35 3.79 -9.45
N ILE A 28 7.17 4.65 -10.05
CA ILE A 28 7.95 4.29 -11.24
C ILE A 28 8.89 3.12 -10.94
N MET A 29 9.57 3.15 -9.80
CA MET A 29 10.43 2.05 -9.38
C MET A 29 9.64 0.75 -9.17
N ALA A 30 8.43 0.83 -8.60
CA ALA A 30 7.57 -0.33 -8.34
C ALA A 30 7.06 -0.97 -9.65
N GLU A 31 6.51 -0.15 -10.55
CA GLU A 31 5.99 -0.59 -11.85
C GLU A 31 7.10 -1.20 -12.73
N THR A 32 8.23 -0.50 -12.84
CA THR A 32 9.35 -0.91 -13.71
C THR A 32 10.14 -2.08 -13.12
N GLY A 33 10.20 -2.18 -11.79
CA GLY A 33 10.77 -3.31 -11.08
C GLY A 33 9.86 -4.53 -10.95
N SER A 34 8.59 -4.43 -11.36
CA SER A 34 7.63 -5.53 -11.23
C SER A 34 8.05 -6.74 -12.09
N PRO A 35 7.92 -7.99 -11.59
CA PRO A 35 8.26 -9.17 -12.37
C PRO A 35 7.47 -9.26 -13.68
N GLN A 36 6.25 -8.72 -13.72
CA GLN A 36 5.42 -8.71 -14.92
C GLN A 36 5.99 -7.77 -15.98
N PHE A 37 6.39 -6.55 -15.59
CA PHE A 37 7.01 -5.59 -16.49
C PHE A 37 8.36 -6.08 -17.01
N VAL A 38 9.18 -6.61 -16.10
CA VAL A 38 10.46 -7.26 -16.41
C VAL A 38 10.28 -8.42 -17.39
N MET A 39 9.32 -9.31 -17.13
CA MET A 39 9.05 -10.46 -17.99
C MET A 39 8.43 -10.05 -19.32
N ALA A 40 7.67 -8.96 -19.38
CA ALA A 40 7.19 -8.41 -20.64
C ALA A 40 8.39 -7.98 -21.50
N ASN A 41 9.30 -7.19 -20.94
CA ASN A 41 10.49 -6.68 -21.66
C ASN A 41 11.56 -7.74 -21.98
N ASN A 42 11.38 -8.98 -21.53
CA ASN A 42 12.29 -10.09 -21.81
C ASN A 42 12.22 -10.53 -23.30
N PRO A 43 13.36 -10.66 -24.01
CA PRO A 43 13.41 -11.16 -25.38
C PRO A 43 12.70 -12.49 -25.62
N LEU A 44 12.70 -13.41 -24.65
CA LEU A 44 12.00 -14.71 -24.75
C LEU A 44 10.48 -14.56 -24.77
N SER A 45 9.94 -13.71 -23.90
CA SER A 45 8.51 -13.45 -23.78
C SER A 45 7.99 -12.77 -25.05
N PHE A 46 8.77 -11.80 -25.56
CA PHE A 46 8.47 -11.13 -26.81
C PHE A 46 8.51 -12.08 -28.00
N ALA A 47 9.58 -12.88 -28.15
CA ALA A 47 9.70 -13.88 -29.22
C ALA A 47 8.57 -14.91 -29.18
N SER A 48 8.18 -15.36 -27.98
CA SER A 48 7.05 -16.27 -27.78
C SER A 48 5.74 -15.66 -28.33
N GLY A 49 5.47 -14.38 -28.05
CA GLY A 49 4.31 -13.69 -28.62
C GLY A 49 4.34 -13.62 -30.14
N VAL A 50 5.50 -13.33 -30.75
CA VAL A 50 5.67 -13.34 -32.21
C VAL A 50 5.41 -14.72 -32.80
N ILE A 51 5.96 -15.78 -32.20
CA ILE A 51 5.74 -17.17 -32.62
C ILE A 51 4.26 -17.53 -32.52
N CYS A 52 3.58 -17.11 -31.45
CA CYS A 52 2.14 -17.33 -31.26
C CYS A 52 1.31 -16.64 -32.34
N VAL A 53 1.65 -15.41 -32.74
CA VAL A 53 0.98 -14.71 -33.86
C VAL A 53 1.19 -15.45 -35.18
N ILE A 54 2.41 -15.88 -35.48
CA ILE A 54 2.71 -16.65 -36.69
C ILE A 54 1.93 -17.97 -36.69
N GLY A 55 1.93 -18.69 -35.55
CA GLY A 55 1.17 -19.92 -35.37
C GLY A 55 -0.33 -19.71 -35.56
N LEU A 56 -0.89 -18.61 -35.02
CA LEU A 56 -2.30 -18.26 -35.21
C LEU A 56 -2.63 -18.03 -36.69
N VAL A 57 -1.78 -17.32 -37.44
CA VAL A 57 -1.98 -17.09 -38.88
C VAL A 57 -1.94 -18.40 -39.66
N ILE A 58 -0.97 -19.28 -39.37
CA ILE A 58 -0.90 -20.62 -39.99
C ILE A 58 -2.17 -21.42 -39.67
N TYR A 59 -2.63 -21.36 -38.42
CA TYR A 59 -3.82 -22.07 -37.97
C TYR A 59 -5.11 -21.56 -38.65
N ILE A 60 -5.27 -20.24 -38.79
CA ILE A 60 -6.40 -19.64 -39.51
C ILE A 60 -6.41 -20.06 -40.98
N ASN A 61 -5.25 -20.09 -41.64
CA ASN A 61 -5.13 -20.56 -43.02
C ASN A 61 -5.52 -22.04 -43.16
N LEU A 62 -5.07 -22.88 -42.23
CA LEU A 62 -5.43 -24.29 -42.18
C LEU A 62 -6.95 -24.47 -41.99
N LEU A 63 -7.55 -23.75 -41.04
CA LEU A 63 -8.99 -23.74 -40.81
C LEU A 63 -9.77 -23.30 -42.05
N SER A 64 -9.36 -22.22 -42.72
CA SER A 64 -9.98 -21.73 -43.95
C SER A 64 -9.97 -22.79 -45.05
N SER A 65 -8.84 -23.48 -45.23
CA SER A 65 -8.71 -24.59 -46.19
C SER A 65 -9.66 -25.75 -45.86
N ILE A 66 -9.75 -26.13 -44.58
CA ILE A 66 -10.66 -27.18 -44.08
C ILE A 66 -12.13 -26.78 -44.31
N PHE A 67 -12.51 -25.53 -44.02
CA PHE A 67 -13.87 -25.03 -44.21
C PHE A 67 -14.26 -24.93 -45.68
N MET A 68 -13.32 -24.64 -46.58
CA MET A 68 -13.55 -24.61 -48.03
C MET A 68 -13.66 -26.01 -48.66
N THR A 69 -13.17 -27.06 -47.99
CA THR A 69 -13.27 -28.46 -48.45
C THR A 69 -13.97 -29.38 -47.44
N PRO A 70 -15.23 -29.09 -47.05
CA PRO A 70 -15.90 -29.76 -45.93
C PRO A 70 -16.27 -31.23 -46.20
N ILE A 71 -16.32 -31.65 -47.47
CA ILE A 71 -16.84 -32.95 -47.90
C ILE A 71 -15.81 -34.08 -47.75
N LEU A 72 -14.51 -33.79 -47.90
CA LEU A 72 -13.46 -34.82 -47.91
C LEU A 72 -13.09 -35.32 -46.49
N LEU A 73 -12.98 -34.39 -45.53
CA LEU A 73 -12.59 -34.69 -44.14
C LEU A 73 -13.63 -35.50 -43.36
N ARG A 74 -14.91 -35.37 -43.70
CA ARG A 74 -16.03 -36.01 -42.97
C ARG A 74 -16.19 -37.50 -43.32
N TYR A 75 -15.77 -37.91 -44.52
CA TYR A 75 -15.99 -39.26 -45.05
C TYR A 75 -14.76 -40.18 -44.94
N GLN A 76 -13.55 -39.63 -44.80
CA GLN A 76 -12.31 -40.41 -44.79
C GLN A 76 -11.68 -40.61 -43.40
N SER A 77 -12.14 -39.88 -42.37
CA SER A 77 -11.55 -39.98 -41.03
C SER A 77 -12.19 -41.11 -40.22
N ASP A 78 -11.36 -41.98 -39.64
CA ASP A 78 -11.78 -43.04 -38.70
C ASP A 78 -12.55 -42.48 -37.47
N TYR A 79 -12.38 -41.19 -37.18
CA TYR A 79 -12.99 -40.47 -36.07
C TYR A 79 -14.40 -39.93 -36.38
N LYS A 80 -14.87 -39.96 -37.64
CA LYS A 80 -16.24 -39.56 -38.06
C LYS A 80 -16.65 -38.18 -37.50
N TRP A 81 -17.74 -38.10 -36.71
CA TRP A 81 -18.27 -36.85 -36.16
C TRP A 81 -17.38 -36.25 -35.06
N SER A 82 -16.55 -37.06 -34.38
CA SER A 82 -15.67 -36.57 -33.32
C SER A 82 -14.54 -35.68 -33.85
N VAL A 83 -14.24 -35.73 -35.16
CA VAL A 83 -13.33 -34.78 -35.82
C VAL A 83 -13.76 -33.33 -35.58
N ILE A 84 -15.06 -33.05 -35.66
CA ILE A 84 -15.59 -31.70 -35.46
C ILE A 84 -15.33 -31.25 -34.01
N ALA A 85 -15.62 -32.12 -33.04
CA ALA A 85 -15.36 -31.84 -31.63
C ALA A 85 -13.86 -31.61 -31.36
N ILE A 86 -12.98 -32.45 -31.92
CA ILE A 86 -11.52 -32.31 -31.78
C ILE A 86 -11.05 -30.97 -32.34
N VAL A 87 -11.48 -30.60 -33.56
CA VAL A 87 -11.13 -29.33 -34.19
C VAL A 87 -11.63 -28.16 -33.34
N THR A 88 -12.88 -28.18 -32.89
CA THR A 88 -13.46 -27.13 -32.04
C THR A 88 -12.69 -26.98 -30.72
N THR A 89 -12.39 -28.07 -30.02
CA THR A 89 -11.63 -28.04 -28.76
C THR A 89 -10.21 -27.53 -28.97
N GLN A 90 -9.53 -27.95 -30.03
CA GLN A 90 -8.20 -27.44 -30.39
C GLN A 90 -8.24 -25.96 -30.78
N SER A 91 -9.27 -25.51 -31.51
CA SER A 91 -9.45 -24.09 -31.86
C SER A 91 -9.58 -23.21 -30.63
N ILE A 92 -10.40 -23.64 -29.65
CA ILE A 92 -10.54 -22.93 -28.37
C ILE A 92 -9.20 -22.89 -27.64
N GLY A 93 -8.49 -24.03 -27.57
CA GLY A 93 -7.18 -24.11 -26.93
C GLY A 93 -6.14 -23.18 -27.55
N VAL A 94 -6.07 -23.12 -28.89
CA VAL A 94 -5.18 -22.19 -29.61
C VAL A 94 -5.56 -20.75 -29.33
N MET A 95 -6.84 -20.38 -29.42
CA MET A 95 -7.29 -19.02 -29.14
C MET A 95 -6.95 -18.60 -27.71
N VAL A 96 -7.27 -19.43 -26.72
CA VAL A 96 -6.96 -19.14 -25.31
C VAL A 96 -5.45 -19.06 -25.06
N GLY A 97 -4.67 -19.97 -25.65
CA GLY A 97 -3.22 -20.03 -25.46
C GLY A 97 -2.46 -18.84 -26.08
N VAL A 98 -3.02 -18.22 -27.12
CA VAL A 98 -2.40 -17.11 -27.84
C VAL A 98 -2.66 -15.74 -27.19
N ILE A 99 -3.76 -15.60 -26.44
CA ILE A 99 -4.16 -14.34 -25.78
C ILE A 99 -3.01 -13.77 -24.92
N ALA A 100 -2.54 -14.52 -23.92
CA ALA A 100 -1.55 -13.99 -22.97
C ALA A 100 -0.19 -13.63 -23.61
N PRO A 101 0.40 -14.46 -24.49
CA PRO A 101 1.62 -14.09 -25.23
C PRO A 101 1.46 -12.86 -26.12
N ILE A 102 0.31 -12.71 -26.82
CA ILE A 102 0.04 -11.52 -27.64
C ILE A 102 -0.03 -10.28 -26.77
N PHE A 103 -0.79 -10.30 -25.67
CA PHE A 103 -0.90 -9.15 -24.78
C PHE A 103 0.48 -8.71 -24.26
N ARG A 104 1.33 -9.65 -23.83
CA ARG A 104 2.71 -9.35 -23.40
C ARG A 104 3.55 -8.74 -24.53
N CYS A 105 3.44 -9.28 -25.74
CA CYS A 105 4.15 -8.78 -26.91
C CYS A 105 3.70 -7.36 -27.31
N SER A 106 2.40 -7.09 -27.28
CA SER A 106 1.83 -5.77 -27.55
C SER A 106 2.28 -4.73 -26.52
N THR A 107 2.39 -5.12 -25.25
CA THR A 107 2.90 -4.25 -24.18
C THR A 107 4.33 -3.79 -24.46
N VAL A 108 5.23 -4.69 -24.88
CA VAL A 108 6.62 -4.34 -25.26
C VAL A 108 6.67 -3.38 -26.44
N LEU A 109 5.87 -3.64 -27.48
CA LEU A 109 5.79 -2.75 -28.64
C LEU A 109 5.31 -1.35 -28.26
N SER A 110 4.43 -1.24 -27.26
CA SER A 110 3.98 0.06 -26.76
C SER A 110 5.04 0.80 -25.95
N PHE A 111 5.96 0.08 -25.31
CA PHE A 111 7.00 0.65 -24.45
C PHE A 111 8.24 1.11 -25.21
N LYS A 112 8.57 0.41 -26.30
CA LYS A 112 9.79 0.65 -27.07
C LYS A 112 9.67 1.91 -27.91
N SER A 113 10.54 2.89 -27.67
CA SER A 113 10.61 4.08 -28.51
C SER A 113 11.21 3.72 -29.87
N PHE A 114 10.38 3.65 -30.91
CA PHE A 114 10.83 3.40 -32.28
C PHE A 114 11.67 4.56 -32.83
N SER A 115 11.56 5.78 -32.28
CA SER A 115 12.24 6.98 -32.80
C SER A 115 13.72 7.07 -32.42
N ARG A 116 14.17 6.40 -31.35
CA ARG A 116 15.58 6.35 -30.91
C ARG A 116 16.28 5.03 -31.24
N TRP A 117 15.68 4.18 -32.09
CA TRP A 117 16.26 2.92 -32.56
C TRP A 117 17.43 3.17 -33.54
N ASN A 118 18.53 3.71 -33.04
CA ASN A 118 19.74 3.89 -33.82
C ASN A 118 20.97 3.71 -32.93
N ARG A 119 21.63 2.54 -33.02
CA ARG A 119 23.09 2.40 -33.27
C ARG A 119 23.72 1.04 -32.93
N ASN A 120 23.06 0.13 -32.20
CA ASN A 120 23.74 -1.10 -31.74
C ASN A 120 23.17 -2.42 -32.31
N HIS A 121 23.14 -2.59 -33.64
CA HIS A 121 22.71 -3.86 -34.26
C HIS A 121 23.53 -5.09 -33.81
N LEU A 122 24.73 -4.88 -33.26
CA LEU A 122 25.61 -5.94 -32.77
C LEU A 122 25.27 -6.44 -31.35
N ASP A 123 24.50 -5.67 -30.56
CA ASP A 123 24.10 -6.08 -29.19
C ASP A 123 23.09 -7.26 -29.19
N VAL A 124 22.47 -7.54 -30.35
CA VAL A 124 21.56 -8.68 -30.53
C VAL A 124 22.27 -10.02 -30.34
N PHE A 125 23.55 -10.10 -30.68
CA PHE A 125 24.37 -11.32 -30.51
C PHE A 125 25.06 -11.40 -29.15
N LYS A 126 25.06 -10.31 -28.40
CA LYS A 126 25.60 -10.28 -27.04
C LYS A 126 24.60 -10.95 -26.11
N VAL A 127 25.06 -11.96 -25.38
CA VAL A 127 24.27 -12.61 -24.32
C VAL A 127 24.75 -12.06 -22.99
N GLU A 128 23.83 -11.47 -22.22
CA GLU A 128 24.14 -10.91 -20.92
C GLU A 128 24.52 -12.01 -19.93
N THR A 129 25.46 -11.71 -19.04
CA THR A 129 25.99 -12.67 -18.08
C THR A 129 24.91 -13.24 -17.16
N TYR A 130 23.86 -12.47 -16.85
CA TYR A 130 22.78 -12.92 -15.96
C TYR A 130 22.02 -14.13 -16.51
N TRP A 131 21.94 -14.29 -17.84
CA TRP A 131 21.27 -15.45 -18.46
C TRP A 131 21.96 -16.76 -18.09
N ILE A 132 23.28 -16.78 -18.13
CA ILE A 132 24.08 -17.99 -17.92
C ILE A 132 24.61 -18.10 -16.49
N LYS A 133 24.41 -17.08 -15.65
CA LYS A 133 25.04 -16.94 -14.34
C LYS A 133 24.78 -18.17 -13.46
N GLU A 134 23.52 -18.55 -13.31
CA GLU A 134 23.14 -19.68 -12.46
C GLU A 134 23.70 -21.01 -12.98
N LEU A 135 23.72 -21.23 -14.30
CA LEU A 135 24.35 -22.41 -14.89
C LEU A 135 25.88 -22.42 -14.69
N CYS A 136 26.52 -21.26 -14.73
CA CYS A 136 27.94 -21.10 -14.44
C CYS A 136 28.24 -21.35 -12.96
N GLU A 137 27.45 -20.80 -12.05
CA GLU A 137 27.55 -21.05 -10.60
C GLU A 137 27.29 -22.52 -10.27
N TRP A 138 26.28 -23.12 -10.91
CA TRP A 138 26.02 -24.54 -10.80
C TRP A 138 27.20 -25.34 -11.32
N LYS A 139 27.84 -24.96 -12.42
CA LYS A 139 29.04 -25.63 -12.93
C LYS A 139 30.20 -25.57 -11.93
N GLU A 140 30.41 -24.42 -11.29
CA GLU A 140 31.50 -24.19 -10.33
C GLU A 140 31.23 -24.76 -8.93
N SER A 141 29.96 -24.94 -8.55
CA SER A 141 29.59 -25.41 -7.21
C SER A 141 30.19 -26.79 -6.87
N HIS A 142 30.61 -26.94 -5.61
CA HIS A 142 30.99 -28.24 -5.08
C HIS A 142 29.74 -29.03 -4.71
N ILE A 143 29.56 -30.21 -5.34
CA ILE A 143 28.46 -31.11 -4.99
C ILE A 143 28.77 -31.73 -3.61
N THR A 144 28.04 -31.31 -2.58
CA THR A 144 28.06 -31.88 -1.22
C THR A 144 27.15 -33.10 -1.11
N PHE A 145 27.33 -34.10 -1.97
CA PHE A 145 26.61 -35.38 -1.82
C PHE A 145 27.42 -36.39 -0.99
N LEU A 146 26.73 -37.07 -0.08
CA LEU A 146 27.14 -38.15 0.84
C LEU A 146 27.68 -39.43 0.17
N SER A 147 28.24 -39.35 -1.04
CA SER A 147 28.81 -40.52 -1.72
C SER A 147 30.26 -40.75 -1.26
N ASN A 148 30.46 -41.75 -0.39
CA ASN A 148 31.76 -42.12 0.20
C ASN A 148 32.86 -42.56 -0.81
N GLY A 149 32.55 -42.77 -2.09
CA GLY A 149 33.52 -43.25 -3.09
C GLY A 149 34.25 -42.15 -3.89
N ARG A 150 35.60 -42.24 -3.97
CA ARG A 150 36.45 -41.37 -4.84
C ARG A 150 36.09 -41.48 -6.34
N ARG A 151 35.73 -42.68 -6.79
CA ARG A 151 35.37 -42.98 -8.19
C ARG A 151 34.01 -42.38 -8.58
N SER A 152 33.01 -42.50 -7.70
CA SER A 152 31.69 -41.90 -7.86
C SER A 152 31.76 -40.37 -7.96
N ARG A 153 32.52 -39.70 -7.06
CA ARG A 153 32.75 -38.24 -7.12
C ARG A 153 33.44 -37.77 -8.41
N ARG A 154 34.26 -38.61 -9.05
CA ARG A 154 34.88 -38.30 -10.35
C ARG A 154 33.87 -38.43 -11.48
N LEU A 155 33.09 -39.51 -11.51
CA LEU A 155 32.04 -39.73 -12.52
C LEU A 155 30.96 -38.65 -12.46
N MET A 156 30.50 -38.27 -11.27
CA MET A 156 29.49 -37.23 -11.09
C MET A 156 29.96 -35.87 -11.59
N ARG A 157 31.23 -35.50 -11.35
CA ARG A 157 31.81 -34.26 -11.91
C ARG A 157 31.88 -34.28 -13.43
N ILE A 158 32.22 -35.44 -14.01
CA ILE A 158 32.26 -35.62 -15.47
C ILE A 158 30.84 -35.49 -16.06
N LEU A 159 29.85 -36.19 -15.50
CA LEU A 159 28.44 -36.10 -15.90
C LEU A 159 27.89 -34.68 -15.78
N LYS A 160 28.15 -34.00 -14.65
CA LYS A 160 27.78 -32.61 -14.42
C LYS A 160 28.32 -31.69 -15.51
N ASN A 161 29.61 -31.81 -15.85
CA ASN A 161 30.22 -30.98 -16.89
C ASN A 161 29.70 -31.36 -18.30
N LEU A 162 29.45 -32.64 -18.56
CA LEU A 162 28.87 -33.12 -19.81
C LEU A 162 27.46 -32.58 -20.05
N VAL A 163 26.69 -32.32 -18.99
CA VAL A 163 25.35 -31.73 -19.10
C VAL A 163 25.42 -30.20 -19.12
N LEU A 164 26.13 -29.58 -18.18
CA LEU A 164 26.10 -28.12 -18.00
C LEU A 164 26.81 -27.36 -19.14
N ILE A 165 27.87 -27.90 -19.74
CA ILE A 165 28.58 -27.21 -20.82
C ILE A 165 27.67 -27.06 -22.07
N PRO A 166 27.05 -28.14 -22.58
CA PRO A 166 26.05 -28.02 -23.64
C PRO A 166 24.85 -27.15 -23.25
N SER A 167 24.35 -27.24 -22.00
CA SER A 167 23.22 -26.41 -21.55
C SER A 167 23.52 -24.92 -21.58
N ILE A 168 24.71 -24.49 -21.16
CA ILE A 168 25.14 -23.09 -21.25
C ILE A 168 25.19 -22.64 -22.72
N GLY A 169 25.74 -23.49 -23.60
CA GLY A 169 25.78 -23.22 -25.04
C GLY A 169 24.37 -23.10 -25.64
N PHE A 170 23.50 -24.05 -25.33
CA PHE A 170 22.11 -24.07 -25.78
C PHE A 170 21.33 -22.84 -25.29
N GLN A 171 21.47 -22.46 -24.01
CA GLN A 171 20.81 -21.27 -23.47
C GLN A 171 21.26 -19.99 -24.18
N LYS A 172 22.56 -19.85 -24.47
CA LYS A 172 23.07 -18.73 -25.28
C LYS A 172 22.43 -18.70 -26.67
N THR A 173 22.40 -19.84 -27.35
CA THR A 173 21.79 -19.96 -28.68
C THR A 173 20.31 -19.60 -28.67
N VAL A 174 19.56 -20.06 -27.66
CA VAL A 174 18.13 -19.75 -27.49
C VAL A 174 17.91 -18.25 -27.27
N VAL A 175 18.68 -17.60 -26.40
CA VAL A 175 18.56 -16.15 -26.13
C VAL A 175 18.82 -15.35 -27.40
N VAL A 176 19.90 -15.65 -28.13
CA VAL A 176 20.22 -14.98 -29.41
C VAL A 176 19.10 -15.18 -30.43
N SER A 177 18.59 -16.41 -30.57
CA SER A 177 17.48 -16.70 -31.49
C SER A 177 16.23 -15.92 -31.14
N CYS A 178 15.90 -15.80 -29.85
CA CYS A 178 14.75 -15.01 -29.38
C CYS A 178 14.93 -13.51 -29.65
N LYS A 179 16.13 -12.96 -29.43
CA LYS A 179 16.44 -11.56 -29.78
C LYS A 179 16.26 -11.31 -31.27
N ILE A 180 16.69 -12.23 -32.14
CA ILE A 180 16.50 -12.14 -33.59
C ILE A 180 15.01 -12.19 -33.96
N ILE A 181 14.23 -13.11 -33.40
CA ILE A 181 12.78 -13.21 -33.66
C ILE A 181 12.06 -11.92 -33.25
N GLY A 182 12.47 -11.31 -32.13
CA GLY A 182 11.96 -10.01 -31.69
C GLY A 182 12.21 -8.87 -32.69
N LEU A 183 13.19 -8.96 -33.59
CA LEU A 183 13.40 -7.92 -34.60
C LEU A 183 12.34 -7.94 -35.70
N ILE A 184 11.67 -9.07 -35.91
CA ILE A 184 10.74 -9.26 -37.03
C ILE A 184 9.58 -8.26 -36.98
N PRO A 185 8.83 -8.09 -35.87
CA PRO A 185 7.73 -7.12 -35.82
C PRO A 185 8.20 -5.67 -35.99
N VAL A 186 9.39 -5.34 -35.48
CA VAL A 186 9.98 -3.99 -35.61
C VAL A 186 10.29 -3.70 -37.07
N LEU A 187 10.88 -4.66 -37.79
CA LEU A 187 11.16 -4.54 -39.22
C LEU A 187 9.87 -4.39 -40.03
N VAL A 188 8.84 -5.19 -39.72
CA VAL A 188 7.53 -5.12 -40.37
C VAL A 188 6.86 -3.76 -40.13
N LEU A 189 6.90 -3.25 -38.90
CA LEU A 189 6.38 -1.92 -38.56
C LEU A 189 7.17 -0.81 -39.26
N LEU A 190 8.50 -0.92 -39.36
CA LEU A 190 9.33 0.06 -40.04
C LEU A 190 9.05 0.06 -41.56
N ILE A 191 8.91 -1.11 -42.19
CA ILE A 191 8.48 -1.23 -43.58
C ILE A 191 7.09 -0.60 -43.75
N PHE A 192 6.12 -0.93 -42.88
CA PHE A 192 4.78 -0.34 -42.93
C PHE A 192 4.80 1.18 -42.75
N MET A 193 5.64 1.71 -41.86
CA MET A 193 5.83 3.15 -41.65
C MET A 193 6.53 3.83 -42.82
N CYS A 194 7.53 3.21 -43.45
CA CYS A 194 8.15 3.73 -44.66
C CYS A 194 7.19 3.69 -45.85
N CYS A 195 6.41 2.62 -46.01
CA CYS A 195 5.38 2.51 -47.03
C CYS A 195 4.21 3.49 -46.78
N SER A 196 3.82 3.68 -45.51
CA SER A 196 2.77 4.62 -45.14
C SER A 196 3.23 6.08 -45.20
N TYR A 197 4.50 6.38 -44.93
CA TYR A 197 5.11 7.70 -45.19
C TYR A 197 5.12 8.01 -46.70
N TYR A 198 5.44 7.02 -47.54
CA TYR A 198 5.32 7.12 -48.99
C TYR A 198 3.87 7.33 -49.45
N PHE A 199 2.88 6.81 -48.71
CA PHE A 199 1.45 7.02 -48.96
C PHE A 199 0.85 8.27 -48.28
N MET A 200 1.47 8.79 -47.21
CA MET A 200 1.04 9.95 -46.42
C MET A 200 1.63 11.27 -46.91
N SER A 201 2.53 11.25 -47.91
CA SER A 201 2.93 12.45 -48.65
C SER A 201 1.76 13.19 -49.34
N LEU A 202 0.53 12.65 -49.28
CA LEU A 202 -0.71 13.29 -49.72
C LEU A 202 -1.64 13.76 -48.58
N LYS A 203 -1.21 13.70 -47.30
CA LYS A 203 -2.06 14.08 -46.16
C LYS A 203 -1.36 14.83 -45.03
N GLU A 204 -0.28 15.55 -45.31
CA GLU A 204 0.30 16.53 -44.37
C GLU A 204 -0.48 17.86 -44.42
N MET A 205 -1.63 17.91 -43.74
CA MET A 205 -2.26 19.18 -43.33
C MET A 205 -3.06 19.10 -42.02
N ILE A 206 -3.00 18.02 -41.21
CA ILE A 206 -3.97 17.88 -40.08
C ILE A 206 -3.38 17.49 -38.72
N PHE A 207 -2.16 16.96 -38.59
CA PHE A 207 -1.64 16.60 -37.26
C PHE A 207 -0.22 17.11 -37.01
N SER A 208 -0.15 18.34 -36.51
CA SER A 208 1.00 18.76 -35.71
C SER A 208 1.06 17.87 -34.46
N PRO A 209 2.21 17.26 -34.12
CA PRO A 209 2.38 16.65 -32.81
C PRO A 209 2.33 17.75 -31.74
N PRO A 210 1.75 17.49 -30.55
CA PRO A 210 1.78 18.46 -29.48
C PRO A 210 3.24 18.68 -29.07
N SER A 211 3.63 19.95 -29.03
CA SER A 211 4.89 20.38 -28.44
C SER A 211 4.91 19.99 -26.96
N SER A 212 5.88 19.16 -26.56
CA SER A 212 6.26 18.98 -25.17
C SER A 212 6.70 20.33 -24.60
N SER A 213 6.13 20.74 -23.46
CA SER A 213 6.61 21.92 -22.72
C SER A 213 8.04 21.67 -22.20
N SER A 214 8.81 22.73 -22.01
CA SER A 214 10.16 22.64 -21.42
C SER A 214 10.16 22.00 -20.03
N ASP A 215 9.07 22.20 -19.26
CA ASP A 215 8.93 21.68 -17.90
C ASP A 215 8.72 20.14 -17.89
N ASP A 216 8.01 19.60 -18.89
CA ASP A 216 7.79 18.15 -19.05
C ASP A 216 9.12 17.40 -19.33
N ILE A 217 10.07 18.07 -20.00
CA ILE A 217 11.38 17.49 -20.36
C ILE A 217 12.28 17.41 -19.12
N GLY A 218 12.23 18.43 -18.24
CA GLY A 218 12.98 18.45 -16.99
C GLY A 218 12.50 17.38 -15.98
N GLU A 219 11.19 17.23 -15.80
CA GLU A 219 10.61 16.19 -14.92
C GLU A 219 10.96 14.78 -15.42
N PHE A 220 10.97 14.56 -16.75
CA PHE A 220 11.38 13.29 -17.35
C PHE A 220 12.84 12.95 -17.04
N GLU A 221 13.76 13.90 -17.20
CA GLU A 221 15.19 13.67 -16.98
C GLU A 221 15.48 13.32 -15.51
N GLU A 222 14.85 14.00 -14.55
CA GLU A 222 15.03 13.73 -13.12
C GLU A 222 14.45 12.37 -12.69
N LEU A 223 13.22 12.05 -13.09
CA LEU A 223 12.57 10.81 -12.70
C LEU A 223 13.05 9.59 -13.50
N SER A 224 13.65 9.77 -14.69
CA SER A 224 14.20 8.66 -15.50
C SER A 224 15.22 7.84 -14.73
N ASN A 225 15.95 8.47 -13.80
CA ASN A 225 16.94 7.82 -12.93
C ASN A 225 16.32 6.80 -11.94
N TYR A 226 15.01 6.83 -11.73
CA TYR A 226 14.28 5.91 -10.84
C TYR A 226 13.69 4.70 -11.58
N VAL A 227 13.87 4.61 -12.89
CA VAL A 227 13.44 3.46 -13.68
C VAL A 227 14.39 2.29 -13.45
N LEU A 228 13.86 1.13 -13.05
CA LEU A 228 14.64 -0.08 -12.91
C LEU A 228 14.67 -0.84 -14.23
N PHE A 229 15.86 -0.93 -14.84
CA PHE A 229 16.10 -1.77 -16.01
C PHE A 229 16.95 -3.00 -15.67
N LEU A 230 16.70 -4.10 -16.40
CA LEU A 230 17.61 -5.26 -16.42
C LEU A 230 18.80 -5.08 -17.38
N GLU A 231 18.70 -4.11 -18.30
CA GLU A 231 19.67 -3.86 -19.37
C GLU A 231 19.93 -2.35 -19.46
N ASP A 232 21.19 -1.94 -19.38
CA ASP A 232 21.62 -0.52 -19.37
C ASP A 232 21.19 0.27 -20.64
N ASN A 233 20.73 -0.43 -21.68
CA ASN A 233 20.43 0.15 -23.00
C ASN A 233 18.94 0.27 -23.32
N MET A 234 18.02 -0.12 -22.42
CA MET A 234 16.59 -0.09 -22.72
C MET A 234 16.00 1.27 -22.35
N GLU A 235 16.04 2.24 -23.25
CA GLU A 235 15.42 3.55 -23.02
C GLU A 235 13.89 3.41 -23.08
N LEU A 236 13.21 3.53 -21.94
CA LEU A 236 11.75 3.54 -21.88
C LEU A 236 11.22 4.74 -22.66
N SER A 237 10.21 4.55 -23.51
CA SER A 237 9.63 5.68 -24.22
C SER A 237 9.06 6.71 -23.24
N GLU A 238 9.32 8.00 -23.51
CA GLU A 238 8.76 9.14 -22.78
C GLU A 238 7.24 9.03 -22.62
N ARG A 239 6.54 8.51 -23.65
CA ARG A 239 5.09 8.24 -23.60
C ARG A 239 4.70 7.24 -22.52
N THR A 240 5.49 6.18 -22.33
CA THR A 240 5.22 5.15 -21.32
C THR A 240 5.50 5.68 -19.93
N PHE A 241 6.62 6.40 -19.79
CA PHE A 241 6.96 7.08 -18.55
C PHE A 241 5.82 8.02 -18.13
N LYS A 242 5.37 8.89 -19.04
CA LYS A 242 4.27 9.82 -18.79
C LYS A 242 2.97 9.09 -18.46
N ARG A 243 2.70 7.94 -19.07
CA ARG A 243 1.54 7.09 -18.72
C ARG A 243 1.65 6.55 -17.28
N ILE A 244 2.81 6.03 -16.89
CA ILE A 244 3.05 5.50 -15.53
C ILE A 244 2.93 6.64 -14.50
N SER A 245 3.59 7.78 -14.73
CA SER A 245 3.49 8.95 -13.85
C SER A 245 2.05 9.51 -13.77
N ASN A 246 1.32 9.56 -14.87
CA ASN A 246 -0.07 10.02 -14.86
C ASN A 246 -1.02 9.05 -14.15
N SER A 247 -0.72 7.75 -14.15
CA SER A 247 -1.56 6.75 -13.50
C SER A 247 -1.63 6.95 -11.98
N ILE A 248 -0.51 7.29 -11.34
CA ILE A 248 -0.49 7.55 -9.90
C ILE A 248 -1.19 8.86 -9.56
N ASN A 249 -1.04 9.90 -10.38
CA ASN A 249 -1.78 11.15 -10.22
C ASN A 249 -3.30 10.92 -10.27
N HIS A 250 -3.76 10.13 -11.23
CA HIS A 250 -5.17 9.77 -11.34
C HIS A 250 -5.67 8.96 -10.12
N LEU A 251 -4.85 8.06 -9.58
CA LEU A 251 -5.18 7.31 -8.35
C LEU A 251 -5.35 8.26 -7.15
N ILE A 252 -4.44 9.21 -6.98
CA ILE A 252 -4.51 10.22 -5.91
C ILE A 252 -5.76 11.09 -6.07
N GLU A 253 -6.00 11.62 -7.27
CA GLU A 253 -7.17 12.46 -7.57
C GLU A 253 -8.49 11.72 -7.34
N LYS A 254 -8.55 10.45 -7.70
CA LYS A 254 -9.72 9.61 -7.42
C LYS A 254 -9.91 9.45 -5.91
N ALA A 255 -8.86 9.13 -5.17
CA ALA A 255 -8.90 8.97 -3.72
C ALA A 255 -9.24 10.28 -2.98
N GLU A 256 -8.80 11.43 -3.50
CA GLU A 256 -9.15 12.76 -2.96
C GLU A 256 -10.65 13.06 -3.09
N LYS A 257 -11.28 12.62 -4.18
CA LYS A 257 -12.74 12.75 -4.37
C LYS A 257 -13.55 11.85 -3.42
N GLU A 258 -12.96 10.78 -2.91
CA GLU A 258 -13.59 9.87 -1.94
C GLU A 258 -13.55 10.40 -0.49
N GLN A 259 -12.77 11.47 -0.21
CA GLN A 259 -12.63 11.99 1.15
C GLN A 259 -13.95 12.57 1.68
N ASP A 260 -14.42 12.06 2.83
CA ASP A 260 -15.56 12.63 3.53
C ASP A 260 -15.19 13.98 4.18
N ASN A 261 -15.98 15.01 3.91
CA ASN A 261 -15.79 16.36 4.47
C ASN A 261 -16.24 16.46 5.94
N ASN A 262 -16.94 15.46 6.48
CA ASN A 262 -17.44 15.46 7.87
C ASN A 262 -16.30 15.39 8.88
N LEU A 263 -15.36 14.44 8.72
CA LEU A 263 -14.16 14.37 9.55
C LEU A 263 -13.35 15.66 9.45
N VAL A 264 -13.12 16.18 8.25
CA VAL A 264 -12.35 17.42 8.03
C VAL A 264 -12.96 18.60 8.81
N LYS A 265 -14.29 18.76 8.76
CA LYS A 265 -15.02 19.78 9.55
C LYS A 265 -14.94 19.51 11.05
N PHE A 266 -14.98 18.26 11.47
CA PHE A 266 -14.85 17.90 12.88
C PHE A 266 -13.47 18.28 13.44
N LEU A 267 -12.41 18.07 12.67
CA LEU A 267 -11.04 18.44 13.05
C LEU A 267 -10.84 19.96 13.18
N GLU A 268 -11.72 20.81 12.63
CA GLU A 268 -11.69 22.29 12.84
C GLU A 268 -11.88 22.69 14.29
N LYS A 269 -12.41 21.78 15.12
CA LYS A 269 -12.56 22.02 16.54
C LYS A 269 -11.23 22.12 17.28
N SER A 270 -10.18 21.47 16.75
CA SER A 270 -8.82 21.56 17.28
C SER A 270 -8.19 22.88 16.85
N ILE A 271 -7.77 23.70 17.82
CA ILE A 271 -7.13 25.00 17.59
C ILE A 271 -5.58 24.86 17.55
N GLY A 272 -5.05 23.62 17.58
CA GLY A 272 -3.62 23.32 17.48
C GLY A 272 -2.81 23.55 18.75
N ARG A 273 -3.46 23.78 19.89
CA ARG A 273 -2.80 23.79 21.21
C ARG A 273 -2.70 22.39 21.82
N PHE A 274 -3.40 21.41 21.23
CA PHE A 274 -3.37 20.00 21.65
C PHE A 274 -3.69 19.80 23.14
N GLU A 275 -4.51 20.69 23.71
CA GLU A 275 -4.91 20.66 25.12
C GLU A 275 -5.65 19.35 25.45
N GLY A 276 -6.37 18.78 24.48
CA GLY A 276 -6.97 17.45 24.60
C GLY A 276 -5.97 16.33 24.79
N VAL A 277 -4.81 16.40 24.11
CA VAL A 277 -3.72 15.43 24.28
C VAL A 277 -3.07 15.60 25.65
N GLU A 278 -2.89 16.85 26.09
CA GLU A 278 -2.35 17.18 27.41
C GLU A 278 -3.27 16.70 28.55
N LYS A 279 -4.60 16.87 28.44
CA LYS A 279 -5.52 16.76 29.58
C LYS A 279 -6.37 15.50 29.65
N PHE A 280 -6.35 14.62 28.64
CA PHE A 280 -7.17 13.40 28.68
C PHE A 280 -6.74 12.43 29.80
N ASP A 281 -5.45 12.40 30.12
CA ASP A 281 -4.90 11.60 31.20
C ASP A 281 -3.83 12.44 31.91
N ILE A 282 -4.01 12.68 33.21
CA ILE A 282 -3.12 13.52 34.03
C ILE A 282 -2.38 12.66 35.08
N TYR A 283 -1.20 13.09 35.51
CA TYR A 283 -0.35 12.32 36.44
C TYR A 283 -0.90 12.26 37.87
N GLU A 284 -1.80 13.16 38.23
CA GLU A 284 -2.44 13.27 39.54
C GLU A 284 -3.44 12.13 39.81
N VAL A 285 -3.89 11.42 38.75
CA VAL A 285 -4.76 10.26 38.92
C VAL A 285 -3.97 9.09 39.50
N GLN A 286 -4.44 8.57 40.64
CA GLN A 286 -3.83 7.44 41.32
C GLN A 286 -3.86 6.18 40.43
N PRO A 287 -2.71 5.55 40.13
CA PRO A 287 -2.66 4.31 39.36
C PRO A 287 -3.34 3.15 40.12
N LEU A 288 -4.20 2.39 39.45
CA LEU A 288 -4.78 1.15 40.01
C LEU A 288 -3.93 -0.08 39.76
N LEU A 289 -2.98 -0.01 38.82
CA LEU A 289 -2.11 -1.11 38.43
C LEU A 289 -0.66 -0.79 38.81
N SER A 290 0.07 -1.79 39.28
CA SER A 290 1.53 -1.69 39.50
C SER A 290 2.30 -1.52 38.20
N ILE A 291 1.76 -2.03 37.09
CA ILE A 291 2.34 -1.95 35.75
C ILE A 291 1.84 -0.68 35.06
N LYS A 292 2.78 0.12 34.52
CA LYS A 292 2.45 1.27 33.68
C LYS A 292 1.95 0.80 32.31
N LEU A 293 0.64 0.90 32.09
CA LEU A 293 0.04 0.64 30.79
C LEU A 293 0.28 1.84 29.84
N PRO A 294 0.95 1.65 28.69
CA PRO A 294 1.12 2.74 27.73
C PRO A 294 -0.22 3.09 27.08
N ASN A 295 -0.39 4.33 26.66
CA ASN A 295 -1.53 4.73 25.85
C ASN A 295 -1.30 4.42 24.36
N SER A 296 -2.40 4.19 23.66
CA SER A 296 -2.45 4.19 22.19
C SER A 296 -3.22 5.45 21.75
N TRP A 297 -3.16 5.82 20.48
CA TRP A 297 -3.95 6.93 19.96
C TRP A 297 -5.44 6.62 19.96
N SER A 298 -5.81 5.39 19.57
CA SER A 298 -7.19 4.97 19.40
C SER A 298 -7.93 4.79 20.74
N LEU A 299 -7.25 4.30 21.79
CA LEU A 299 -7.92 3.97 23.05
C LEU A 299 -8.57 5.19 23.75
N PRO A 300 -7.87 6.32 23.95
CA PRO A 300 -8.47 7.53 24.49
C PRO A 300 -9.62 8.08 23.64
N ILE A 301 -9.51 8.01 22.31
CA ILE A 301 -10.57 8.45 21.39
C ILE A 301 -11.85 7.67 21.65
N VAL A 302 -11.78 6.34 21.72
CA VAL A 302 -12.96 5.49 21.98
C VAL A 302 -13.50 5.73 23.39
N THR A 303 -12.63 5.82 24.40
CA THR A 303 -13.03 6.07 25.79
C THR A 303 -13.78 7.40 25.95
N LEU A 304 -13.25 8.50 25.40
CA LEU A 304 -13.91 9.82 25.41
C LEU A 304 -15.25 9.77 24.67
N THR A 305 -15.32 9.01 23.58
CA THR A 305 -16.54 8.82 22.78
C THR A 305 -17.62 8.09 23.56
N CYS A 306 -17.27 7.04 24.32
CA CYS A 306 -18.20 6.35 25.22
C CYS A 306 -18.87 7.31 26.22
N ILE A 307 -18.07 8.17 26.85
CA ILE A 307 -18.57 9.18 27.80
C ILE A 307 -19.50 10.16 27.07
N ALA A 308 -19.10 10.65 25.90
CA ALA A 308 -19.87 11.63 25.13
C ALA A 308 -21.22 11.10 24.64
N ILE A 309 -21.29 9.82 24.25
CA ILE A 309 -22.52 9.17 23.77
C ILE A 309 -23.53 8.97 24.90
N ALA A 310 -23.05 8.69 26.12
CA ALA A 310 -23.88 8.44 27.28
C ALA A 310 -24.62 9.68 27.83
N LEU A 311 -24.24 10.90 27.41
CA LEU A 311 -24.85 12.14 27.86
C LEU A 311 -26.32 12.27 27.38
N PRO A 312 -27.31 12.36 28.30
CA PRO A 312 -28.73 12.20 27.99
C PRO A 312 -29.38 13.37 27.21
N ASN A 313 -28.94 14.61 27.40
CA ASN A 313 -29.54 15.82 26.83
C ASN A 313 -28.91 16.25 25.49
N ILE A 314 -27.99 15.47 24.93
CA ILE A 314 -27.40 15.74 23.62
C ILE A 314 -28.36 15.29 22.50
N GLY A 315 -28.51 16.09 21.44
CA GLY A 315 -29.31 15.69 20.27
C GLY A 315 -28.79 14.40 19.63
N LYS A 316 -29.69 13.50 19.20
CA LYS A 316 -29.32 12.23 18.55
C LYS A 316 -28.45 12.44 17.30
N ASP A 317 -28.75 13.48 16.53
CA ASP A 317 -27.98 13.81 15.32
C ASP A 317 -26.54 14.24 15.64
N ALA A 318 -26.31 14.95 16.75
CA ALA A 318 -24.97 15.33 17.19
C ALA A 318 -24.15 14.11 17.62
N THR A 319 -24.76 13.19 18.37
CA THR A 319 -24.12 11.93 18.78
C THR A 319 -23.80 11.03 17.57
N ASN A 320 -24.75 10.86 16.65
CA ASN A 320 -24.52 10.07 15.43
C ASN A 320 -23.43 10.68 14.55
N ARG A 321 -23.37 12.01 14.45
CA ARG A 321 -22.30 12.71 13.74
C ARG A 321 -20.94 12.47 14.40
N LEU A 322 -20.88 12.52 15.74
CA LEU A 322 -19.64 12.20 16.47
C LEU A 322 -19.19 10.77 16.19
N ILE A 323 -20.08 9.78 16.31
CA ILE A 323 -19.77 8.36 16.03
C ILE A 323 -19.21 8.20 14.62
N LYS A 324 -19.87 8.78 13.61
CA LYS A 324 -19.41 8.72 12.21
C LYS A 324 -18.02 9.33 12.04
N CYS A 325 -17.78 10.53 12.59
CA CYS A 325 -16.48 11.18 12.52
C CYS A 325 -15.39 10.38 13.25
N VAL A 326 -15.71 9.80 14.41
CA VAL A 326 -14.79 8.97 15.18
C VAL A 326 -14.46 7.68 14.43
N GLY A 327 -15.44 7.01 13.81
CA GLY A 327 -15.21 5.81 12.99
C GLY A 327 -14.27 6.11 11.81
N GLU A 328 -14.51 7.20 11.08
CA GLU A 328 -13.61 7.67 10.01
C GLU A 328 -12.21 8.04 10.55
N GLY A 329 -12.16 8.69 11.70
CA GLY A 329 -10.90 9.06 12.35
C GLY A 329 -10.07 7.85 12.76
N LEU A 330 -10.73 6.86 13.38
CA LEU A 330 -10.14 5.61 13.83
C LEU A 330 -9.58 4.77 12.68
N PHE A 331 -10.19 4.84 11.49
CA PHE A 331 -9.61 4.21 10.29
C PHE A 331 -8.19 4.71 10.01
N TYR A 332 -7.97 6.04 10.02
CA TYR A 332 -6.64 6.61 9.81
C TYR A 332 -5.73 6.43 11.03
N THR A 333 -6.25 6.55 12.25
CA THR A 333 -5.50 6.30 13.48
C THR A 333 -4.93 4.88 13.50
N ARG A 334 -5.74 3.89 13.09
CA ARG A 334 -5.31 2.50 12.95
C ARG A 334 -4.17 2.36 11.94
N VAL A 335 -4.25 3.04 10.80
CA VAL A 335 -3.16 3.07 9.81
C VAL A 335 -1.87 3.64 10.43
N VAL A 336 -1.95 4.68 11.26
CA VAL A 336 -0.78 5.20 11.99
C VAL A 336 -0.24 4.16 12.98
N GLU A 337 -1.10 3.62 13.83
CA GLU A 337 -0.74 2.69 14.89
C GLU A 337 -0.14 1.37 14.37
N GLU A 338 -0.68 0.80 13.30
CA GLU A 338 -0.17 -0.44 12.72
C GLU A 338 1.22 -0.27 12.06
N ASN A 339 1.54 0.93 11.58
CA ASN A 339 2.81 1.20 10.89
C ASN A 339 3.90 1.74 11.83
N LEU A 340 3.56 2.55 12.83
CA LEU A 340 4.53 3.18 13.73
C LEU A 340 4.56 2.58 15.14
N ASN A 341 3.45 2.01 15.62
CA ASN A 341 3.31 1.49 16.99
C ASN A 341 3.15 -0.04 16.95
N ASN A 342 4.03 -0.72 16.23
CA ASN A 342 3.91 -2.15 15.92
C ASN A 342 4.42 -3.11 17.02
N GLY A 343 4.93 -2.58 18.14
CA GLY A 343 5.39 -3.39 19.27
C GLY A 343 4.26 -4.20 19.89
N CYS A 344 4.54 -5.44 20.32
CA CYS A 344 3.55 -6.40 20.84
C CYS A 344 2.62 -5.81 21.91
N LYS A 345 3.13 -4.98 22.82
CA LYS A 345 2.33 -4.29 23.86
C LYS A 345 1.23 -3.39 23.27
N TYR A 346 1.52 -2.68 22.18
CA TYR A 346 0.56 -1.81 21.50
C TYR A 346 -0.44 -2.63 20.67
N VAL A 347 -0.01 -3.74 20.07
CA VAL A 347 -0.89 -4.64 19.32
C VAL A 347 -2.02 -5.20 20.20
N ASN A 348 -1.73 -5.57 21.46
CA ASN A 348 -2.78 -6.02 22.39
C ASN A 348 -3.77 -4.89 22.72
N ILE A 349 -3.27 -3.68 22.96
CA ILE A 349 -4.09 -2.49 23.23
C ILE A 349 -4.97 -2.16 22.02
N GLN A 350 -4.41 -2.11 20.81
CA GLN A 350 -5.15 -1.86 19.56
C GLN A 350 -6.28 -2.89 19.37
N LYS A 351 -6.01 -4.18 19.60
CA LYS A 351 -7.05 -5.23 19.55
C LYS A 351 -8.14 -5.00 20.59
N ALA A 352 -7.78 -4.61 21.81
CA ALA A 352 -8.75 -4.27 22.85
C ALA A 352 -9.62 -3.07 22.45
N THR A 353 -9.00 -2.01 21.91
CA THR A 353 -9.69 -0.81 21.44
C THR A 353 -10.65 -1.11 20.29
N MET A 354 -10.23 -1.87 19.27
CA MET A 354 -11.09 -2.17 18.13
C MET A 354 -12.27 -3.06 18.54
N THR A 355 -12.04 -4.05 19.44
CA THR A 355 -13.13 -4.87 20.00
C THR A 355 -14.15 -3.99 20.75
N LEU A 356 -13.66 -2.98 21.49
CA LEU A 356 -14.52 -2.02 22.16
C LEU A 356 -15.25 -1.12 21.16
N TRP A 357 -14.59 -0.64 20.12
CA TRP A 357 -15.21 0.21 19.11
C TRP A 357 -16.36 -0.50 18.41
N ASP A 358 -16.19 -1.77 18.03
CA ASP A 358 -17.26 -2.60 17.45
C ASP A 358 -18.46 -2.68 18.42
N GLU A 359 -18.21 -2.83 19.73
CA GLU A 359 -19.26 -2.84 20.74
C GLU A 359 -19.99 -1.48 20.86
N VAL A 360 -19.25 -0.37 20.77
CA VAL A 360 -19.78 0.99 20.86
C VAL A 360 -20.61 1.33 19.62
N GLU A 361 -20.08 1.06 18.43
CA GLU A 361 -20.70 1.39 17.14
C GLU A 361 -21.97 0.55 16.91
N ASP A 362 -21.89 -0.77 17.11
CA ASP A 362 -23.01 -1.68 16.79
C ASP A 362 -24.04 -1.75 17.92
N ASN A 363 -23.58 -1.83 19.17
CA ASN A 363 -24.43 -2.18 20.31
C ASN A 363 -24.67 -1.03 21.27
N HIS A 364 -24.02 0.13 21.07
CA HIS A 364 -24.05 1.26 21.99
C HIS A 364 -23.72 0.82 23.43
N LYS A 365 -22.65 0.04 23.58
CA LYS A 365 -22.22 -0.50 24.88
C LYS A 365 -20.74 -0.26 25.14
N TRP A 366 -20.39 -0.23 26.42
CA TRP A 366 -19.02 -0.25 26.92
C TRP A 366 -18.88 -1.40 27.93
N LEU A 367 -18.13 -2.45 27.58
CA LEU A 367 -17.91 -3.64 28.42
C LEU A 367 -19.24 -4.27 28.91
N GLY A 368 -20.20 -4.39 27.99
CA GLY A 368 -21.55 -4.90 28.21
C GLY A 368 -22.51 -3.92 28.88
N LYS A 369 -22.04 -2.73 29.30
CA LYS A 369 -22.88 -1.70 29.93
C LYS A 369 -23.45 -0.78 28.86
N THR A 370 -24.75 -0.49 28.95
CA THR A 370 -25.44 0.37 27.98
C THR A 370 -24.92 1.80 28.00
N LEU A 371 -24.73 2.40 26.83
CA LEU A 371 -24.47 3.82 26.60
C LEU A 371 -25.75 4.56 26.16
N GLU A 372 -26.91 3.90 26.22
CA GLU A 372 -28.17 4.53 25.84
C GLU A 372 -28.54 5.67 26.79
N LYS A 373 -28.88 6.81 26.22
CA LYS A 373 -29.29 8.04 26.93
C LYS A 373 -30.38 7.83 27.97
N ASN A 374 -31.31 6.90 27.71
CA ASN A 374 -32.40 6.56 28.62
C ASN A 374 -31.91 6.04 29.97
N ALA A 375 -30.77 5.35 30.00
CA ALA A 375 -30.18 4.80 31.24
C ALA A 375 -29.58 5.88 32.15
N TYR A 376 -29.33 7.08 31.61
CA TYR A 376 -28.71 8.21 32.30
C TYR A 376 -29.64 9.41 32.44
N LYS A 377 -30.92 9.28 32.03
CA LYS A 377 -31.90 10.36 32.09
C LYS A 377 -32.03 10.90 33.52
N GLY A 378 -31.85 12.21 33.67
CA GLY A 378 -31.93 12.91 34.96
C GLY A 378 -30.63 12.92 35.77
N LYS A 379 -29.56 12.28 35.28
CA LYS A 379 -28.22 12.38 35.87
C LYS A 379 -27.48 13.58 35.29
N THR A 380 -26.71 14.23 36.14
CA THR A 380 -25.79 15.32 35.77
C THR A 380 -24.53 14.77 35.07
N SER A 381 -23.85 15.64 34.32
CA SER A 381 -22.52 15.36 33.72
C SER A 381 -21.54 14.75 34.72
N ARG A 382 -21.54 15.25 35.96
CA ARG A 382 -20.67 14.77 37.05
C ARG A 382 -21.04 13.36 37.49
N GLU A 383 -22.31 13.07 37.73
CA GLU A 383 -22.76 11.74 38.15
C GLU A 383 -22.48 10.68 37.08
N ILE A 384 -22.51 11.06 35.79
CA ILE A 384 -22.15 10.16 34.69
C ILE A 384 -20.64 9.86 34.72
N LEU A 385 -19.79 10.88 34.87
CA LEU A 385 -18.34 10.71 34.99
C LEU A 385 -17.96 9.86 36.22
N GLU A 386 -18.56 10.14 37.38
CA GLU A 386 -18.36 9.38 38.62
C GLU A 386 -18.81 7.92 38.44
N TRP A 387 -19.92 7.69 37.74
CA TRP A 387 -20.40 6.34 37.43
C TRP A 387 -19.39 5.57 36.56
N PHE A 388 -18.86 6.18 35.49
CA PHE A 388 -17.85 5.55 34.65
C PHE A 388 -16.56 5.27 35.42
N ALA A 389 -16.08 6.24 36.19
CA ALA A 389 -14.88 6.12 37.00
C ALA A 389 -14.97 4.96 38.01
N HIS A 390 -16.03 4.93 38.81
CA HIS A 390 -16.25 3.89 39.82
C HIS A 390 -16.49 2.51 39.19
N LYS A 391 -17.25 2.43 38.10
CA LYS A 391 -17.47 1.15 37.41
C LYS A 391 -16.21 0.61 36.74
N ALA A 392 -15.38 1.49 36.19
CA ALA A 392 -14.09 1.12 35.65
C ALA A 392 -13.15 0.62 36.75
N GLU A 393 -13.09 1.30 37.89
CA GLU A 393 -12.31 0.88 39.06
C GLU A 393 -12.74 -0.51 39.57
N GLU A 394 -14.05 -0.74 39.72
CA GLU A 394 -14.60 -2.04 40.12
C GLU A 394 -14.14 -3.17 39.19
N ILE A 395 -14.21 -2.95 37.87
CA ILE A 395 -13.77 -3.92 36.86
C ILE A 395 -12.26 -4.15 36.93
N VAL A 396 -11.46 -3.08 37.10
CA VAL A 396 -10.00 -3.20 37.21
C VAL A 396 -9.62 -4.01 38.44
N ILE A 397 -10.24 -3.77 39.60
CA ILE A 397 -9.99 -4.51 40.84
C ILE A 397 -10.45 -5.97 40.71
N GLU A 398 -11.60 -6.23 40.10
CA GLU A 398 -12.11 -7.59 39.88
C GLU A 398 -11.17 -8.40 38.98
N VAL A 399 -10.80 -7.86 37.82
CA VAL A 399 -10.00 -8.58 36.82
C VAL A 399 -8.54 -8.70 37.28
N SER A 400 -7.99 -7.69 37.96
CA SER A 400 -6.61 -7.74 38.47
C SER A 400 -6.42 -8.80 39.56
N LYS A 401 -7.43 -9.10 40.38
CA LYS A 401 -7.38 -10.22 41.36
C LYS A 401 -7.20 -11.60 40.69
N SER A 402 -7.70 -11.75 39.47
CA SER A 402 -7.59 -12.99 38.70
C SER A 402 -6.36 -13.04 37.79
N THR A 403 -5.61 -11.94 37.67
CA THR A 403 -4.44 -11.81 36.81
C THR A 403 -3.19 -11.83 37.67
N ASN A 404 -2.16 -12.61 37.30
CA ASN A 404 -0.90 -12.58 38.05
C ASN A 404 -0.25 -11.19 37.87
N GLY A 405 0.06 -10.51 38.97
CA GLY A 405 0.53 -9.11 38.98
C GLY A 405 1.87 -8.81 38.28
N GLU A 406 2.47 -9.82 37.65
CA GLU A 406 3.73 -9.75 36.90
C GLU A 406 3.55 -9.99 35.40
N GLU A 407 2.31 -10.17 34.90
CA GLU A 407 2.08 -10.45 33.49
C GLU A 407 2.48 -9.25 32.59
N PRO A 408 3.26 -9.48 31.53
CA PRO A 408 3.57 -8.44 30.55
C PRO A 408 2.30 -7.86 29.93
N VAL A 409 2.33 -6.58 29.57
CA VAL A 409 1.21 -5.85 28.93
C VAL A 409 0.61 -6.58 27.72
N GLU A 410 1.44 -7.36 27.02
CA GLU A 410 1.09 -8.17 25.86
C GLU A 410 0.01 -9.22 26.14
N TYR A 411 -0.07 -9.70 27.38
CA TYR A 411 -0.98 -10.78 27.80
C TYR A 411 -2.10 -10.28 28.71
N LEU A 412 -2.10 -8.99 29.07
CA LEU A 412 -3.14 -8.43 29.92
C LEU A 412 -4.53 -8.61 29.30
N PRO A 413 -5.56 -8.95 30.10
CA PRO A 413 -6.92 -9.06 29.62
C PRO A 413 -7.40 -7.76 28.96
N ARG A 414 -8.00 -7.86 27.77
CA ARG A 414 -8.50 -6.68 27.04
C ARG A 414 -9.50 -5.84 27.84
N LYS A 415 -10.35 -6.50 28.64
CA LYS A 415 -11.28 -5.84 29.56
C LYS A 415 -10.57 -4.95 30.58
N LEU A 416 -9.40 -5.38 31.06
CA LEU A 416 -8.58 -4.61 32.01
C LEU A 416 -8.00 -3.35 31.36
N ILE A 417 -7.48 -3.45 30.13
CA ILE A 417 -6.92 -2.34 29.35
C ILE A 417 -7.97 -1.23 29.17
N VAL A 418 -9.16 -1.61 28.69
CA VAL A 418 -10.26 -0.68 28.43
C VAL A 418 -10.78 -0.06 29.73
N ALA A 419 -10.97 -0.86 30.78
CA ALA A 419 -11.44 -0.36 32.06
C ALA A 419 -10.42 0.61 32.69
N ASN A 420 -9.14 0.28 32.66
CA ASN A 420 -8.10 1.17 33.18
C ASN A 420 -8.08 2.53 32.43
N SER A 421 -8.25 2.53 31.11
CA SER A 421 -8.37 3.78 30.34
C SER A 421 -9.59 4.61 30.74
N MET A 422 -10.76 3.99 30.88
CA MET A 422 -11.98 4.66 31.34
C MET A 422 -11.80 5.27 32.73
N TYR A 423 -11.24 4.50 33.66
CA TYR A 423 -10.95 4.97 35.02
C TYR A 423 -10.07 6.23 34.98
N ARG A 424 -8.93 6.15 34.27
CA ARG A 424 -7.98 7.26 34.21
C ARG A 424 -8.59 8.51 33.57
N ILE A 425 -9.23 8.36 32.41
CA ILE A 425 -9.80 9.48 31.65
C ILE A 425 -10.95 10.14 32.42
N ALA A 426 -11.87 9.36 32.99
CA ALA A 426 -12.98 9.90 33.76
C ALA A 426 -12.48 10.70 34.98
N HIS A 427 -11.48 10.17 35.70
CA HIS A 427 -10.86 10.89 36.83
C HIS A 427 -10.10 12.15 36.38
N SER A 428 -9.35 12.08 35.29
CA SER A 428 -8.63 13.25 34.76
C SER A 428 -9.60 14.39 34.42
N ILE A 429 -10.69 14.10 33.71
CA ILE A 429 -11.71 15.10 33.41
C ILE A 429 -12.31 15.67 34.70
N MET A 430 -12.62 14.82 35.69
CA MET A 430 -13.17 15.27 36.97
C MET A 430 -12.23 16.20 37.75
N LEU A 431 -10.92 15.90 37.75
CA LEU A 431 -9.91 16.69 38.45
C LEU A 431 -9.59 18.00 37.73
N THR A 432 -9.33 17.93 36.42
CA THR A 432 -8.93 19.10 35.62
C THR A 432 -10.01 20.18 35.59
N TYR A 433 -11.28 19.78 35.61
CA TYR A 433 -12.40 20.73 35.54
C TYR A 433 -13.13 20.88 36.89
N GLN A 434 -12.53 20.44 38.00
CA GLN A 434 -13.17 20.34 39.32
C GLN A 434 -13.83 21.65 39.81
N SER A 435 -13.25 22.81 39.49
CA SER A 435 -13.78 24.14 39.81
C SER A 435 -14.96 24.58 38.91
N ASN A 436 -15.10 24.02 37.72
CA ASN A 436 -16.18 24.28 36.76
C ASN A 436 -17.27 23.18 36.73
N ILE A 437 -16.97 21.96 37.17
CA ILE A 437 -17.85 20.79 37.04
C ILE A 437 -19.15 20.89 37.84
N LEU A 438 -19.17 21.66 38.94
CA LEU A 438 -20.41 21.94 39.68
C LEU A 438 -21.47 22.69 38.83
N GLY A 439 -21.08 23.28 37.70
CA GLY A 439 -21.97 24.00 36.76
C GLY A 439 -21.81 23.65 35.28
N ILE A 440 -21.01 22.64 34.91
CA ILE A 440 -20.85 22.24 33.50
C ILE A 440 -22.12 21.55 33.00
N THR A 441 -22.76 22.15 32.00
CA THR A 441 -23.90 21.52 31.33
C THR A 441 -23.45 20.32 30.51
N GLU A 442 -24.37 19.42 30.17
CA GLU A 442 -24.05 18.26 29.33
C GLU A 442 -23.56 18.68 27.95
N GLU A 443 -24.08 19.76 27.38
CA GLU A 443 -23.64 20.32 26.10
C GLU A 443 -22.19 20.84 26.19
N GLN A 444 -21.82 21.47 27.30
CA GLN A 444 -20.45 21.93 27.55
C GLN A 444 -19.50 20.74 27.68
N LEU A 445 -19.87 19.69 28.42
CA LEU A 445 -19.06 18.48 28.53
C LEU A 445 -18.94 17.79 27.17
N PHE A 446 -20.03 17.67 26.40
CA PHE A 446 -19.99 17.08 25.07
C PHE A 446 -19.08 17.87 24.11
N ALA A 447 -19.12 19.20 24.17
CA ALA A 447 -18.25 20.06 23.38
C ALA A 447 -16.78 19.89 23.77
N LEU A 448 -16.49 19.82 25.07
CA LEU A 448 -15.17 19.55 25.61
C LEU A 448 -14.64 18.20 25.11
N LEU A 449 -15.39 17.11 25.31
CA LEU A 449 -15.01 15.78 24.86
C LEU A 449 -14.78 15.73 23.34
N SER A 450 -15.65 16.38 22.56
CA SER A 450 -15.48 16.51 21.11
C SER A 450 -14.18 17.22 20.73
N HIS A 451 -13.81 18.28 21.46
CA HIS A 451 -12.56 19.00 21.24
C HIS A 451 -11.36 18.09 21.57
N MET A 452 -11.39 17.39 22.72
CA MET A 452 -10.31 16.49 23.10
C MET A 452 -10.09 15.37 22.08
N ILE A 453 -11.18 14.78 21.57
CA ILE A 453 -11.12 13.79 20.48
C ILE A 453 -10.50 14.40 19.22
N ALA A 454 -10.90 15.61 18.83
CA ALA A 454 -10.34 16.29 17.67
C ALA A 454 -8.84 16.56 17.84
N ASP A 455 -8.39 17.04 19.00
CA ASP A 455 -6.98 17.28 19.30
C ASP A 455 -6.14 16.01 19.20
N ILE A 456 -6.63 14.90 19.77
CA ILE A 456 -5.93 13.60 19.71
C ILE A 456 -5.87 13.08 18.26
N LEU A 457 -6.94 13.22 17.48
CA LEU A 457 -6.95 12.85 16.06
C LEU A 457 -5.97 13.71 15.25
N VAL A 458 -5.98 15.03 15.44
CA VAL A 458 -5.08 15.96 14.75
C VAL A 458 -3.62 15.61 15.08
N ALA A 459 -3.28 15.42 16.35
CA ALA A 459 -1.93 15.00 16.77
C ALA A 459 -1.54 13.62 16.21
N CYS A 460 -2.46 12.66 16.19
CA CYS A 460 -2.21 11.37 15.55
C CYS A 460 -1.89 11.53 14.06
N PHE A 461 -2.65 12.37 13.35
CA PHE A 461 -2.57 12.53 11.90
C PHE A 461 -1.32 13.27 11.40
N THR A 462 -0.57 13.95 12.28
CA THR A 462 0.76 14.50 11.94
C THR A 462 1.74 13.41 11.51
N ASN A 463 1.46 12.16 11.89
CA ASN A 463 2.26 10.99 11.54
C ASN A 463 1.91 10.38 10.17
N ILE A 464 0.81 10.79 9.52
CA ILE A 464 0.38 10.24 8.23
C ILE A 464 1.45 10.40 7.13
N PRO A 465 2.12 11.57 6.96
CA PRO A 465 3.22 11.73 6.02
C PRO A 465 4.36 10.70 6.18
N GLN A 466 4.72 10.38 7.42
CA GLN A 466 5.74 9.37 7.72
C GLN A 466 5.25 7.98 7.30
N VAL A 467 3.99 7.64 7.59
CA VAL A 467 3.40 6.36 7.18
C VAL A 467 3.35 6.22 5.65
N ILE A 468 2.99 7.28 4.93
CA ILE A 468 3.01 7.31 3.46
C ILE A 468 4.42 7.01 2.96
N THR A 469 5.41 7.71 3.51
CA THR A 469 6.83 7.49 3.18
C THR A 469 7.25 6.05 3.44
N MET A 470 6.95 5.49 4.62
CA MET A 470 7.28 4.10 4.96
C MET A 470 6.65 3.09 3.99
N LYS A 471 5.39 3.29 3.59
CA LYS A 471 4.71 2.41 2.61
C LYS A 471 5.38 2.46 1.23
N CYS A 472 5.91 3.60 0.82
CA CYS A 472 6.66 3.71 -0.43
C CYS A 472 7.95 2.88 -0.43
N HIS A 473 8.60 2.72 0.72
CA HIS A 473 9.88 2.03 0.87
C HIS A 473 9.78 0.50 1.00
N GLU A 474 8.63 -0.11 0.67
CA GLU A 474 8.46 -1.57 0.77
C GLU A 474 9.53 -2.32 -0.03
N SER A 475 10.29 -3.15 0.69
CA SER A 475 11.45 -3.85 0.17
C SER A 475 11.08 -5.08 -0.65
N ALA A 476 9.97 -5.76 -0.29
CA ALA A 476 9.50 -6.95 -0.97
C ALA A 476 8.90 -6.58 -2.33
N ILE A 477 9.55 -7.00 -3.42
CA ILE A 477 9.14 -6.69 -4.81
C ILE A 477 7.67 -7.08 -5.06
N GLU A 478 7.23 -8.22 -4.52
CA GLU A 478 5.86 -8.72 -4.66
C GLU A 478 4.79 -7.86 -3.97
N LYS A 479 5.18 -7.04 -2.98
CA LYS A 479 4.27 -6.17 -2.22
C LYS A 479 4.43 -4.69 -2.58
N ARG A 480 5.55 -4.31 -3.20
CA ARG A 480 5.93 -2.92 -3.44
C ARG A 480 4.87 -2.14 -4.20
N GLU A 481 4.39 -2.67 -5.33
CA GLU A 481 3.35 -2.03 -6.14
C GLU A 481 2.08 -1.76 -5.32
N ALA A 482 1.54 -2.79 -4.66
CA ALA A 482 0.36 -2.66 -3.82
C ALA A 482 0.57 -1.72 -2.62
N SER A 483 1.79 -1.67 -2.07
CA SER A 483 2.16 -0.78 -0.96
C SER A 483 2.20 0.69 -1.40
N VAL A 484 2.83 0.99 -2.55
CA VAL A 484 2.83 2.35 -3.11
C VAL A 484 1.41 2.77 -3.54
N GLU A 485 0.62 1.86 -4.10
CA GLU A 485 -0.79 2.12 -4.43
C GLU A 485 -1.60 2.46 -3.16
N ALA A 486 -1.39 1.72 -2.06
CA ALA A 486 -2.01 2.02 -0.77
C ALA A 486 -1.56 3.38 -0.21
N ALA A 487 -0.28 3.74 -0.37
CA ALA A 487 0.25 5.05 0.00
C ALA A 487 -0.43 6.17 -0.81
N ALA A 488 -0.65 5.97 -2.10
CA ALA A 488 -1.31 6.95 -2.97
C ALA A 488 -2.78 7.16 -2.62
N LYS A 489 -3.50 6.08 -2.31
CA LYS A 489 -4.88 6.17 -1.80
C LYS A 489 -4.94 6.90 -0.46
N LEU A 490 -3.99 6.60 0.44
CA LEU A 490 -3.90 7.27 1.73
C LEU A 490 -3.62 8.77 1.56
N LEU A 491 -2.64 9.14 0.74
CA LEU A 491 -2.32 10.54 0.43
C LEU A 491 -3.54 11.26 -0.12
N GLY A 492 -4.19 10.70 -1.16
CA GLY A 492 -5.39 11.29 -1.75
C GLY A 492 -6.48 11.54 -0.72
N ARG A 493 -6.85 10.52 0.06
CA ARG A 493 -7.91 10.61 1.10
C ARG A 493 -7.58 11.54 2.26
N THR A 494 -6.30 11.83 2.50
CA THR A 494 -5.84 12.66 3.63
C THR A 494 -5.35 14.03 3.20
N THR A 495 -5.34 14.35 1.90
CA THR A 495 -4.87 15.62 1.33
C THR A 495 -5.40 16.84 2.10
N LYS A 496 -6.72 16.96 2.28
CA LYS A 496 -7.29 18.13 3.01
C LYS A 496 -6.94 18.14 4.50
N ILE A 497 -6.70 16.98 5.10
CA ILE A 497 -6.27 16.86 6.51
C ILE A 497 -4.84 17.36 6.60
N ILE A 498 -3.92 16.87 5.76
CA ILE A 498 -2.51 17.26 5.76
C ILE A 498 -2.35 18.77 5.51
N LYS A 499 -3.07 19.34 4.52
CA LYS A 499 -3.05 20.81 4.27
C LYS A 499 -3.43 21.63 5.50
N ARG A 500 -4.27 21.08 6.38
CA ARG A 500 -4.68 21.75 7.62
C ARG A 500 -3.67 21.55 8.73
N LEU A 501 -3.05 20.38 8.81
CA LEU A 501 -1.98 20.12 9.78
C LEU A 501 -0.79 21.06 9.53
N GLU A 502 -0.47 21.36 8.27
CA GLU A 502 0.57 22.35 7.90
C GLU A 502 0.31 23.76 8.45
N MET A 503 -0.95 24.11 8.77
CA MET A 503 -1.28 25.42 9.36
C MET A 503 -1.05 25.49 10.88
N HIS A 504 -0.88 24.33 11.55
CA HIS A 504 -0.71 24.28 13.00
C HIS A 504 0.78 24.26 13.36
N GLN A 505 1.15 24.96 14.43
CA GLN A 505 2.49 24.84 15.00
C GLN A 505 2.60 23.51 15.75
N LEU A 506 3.49 22.64 15.28
CA LEU A 506 3.75 21.36 15.95
C LEU A 506 4.66 21.56 17.17
N PRO A 507 4.44 20.79 18.24
CA PRO A 507 5.38 20.77 19.36
C PRO A 507 6.74 20.25 18.91
N ASN A 508 7.81 20.75 19.54
CA ASN A 508 9.18 20.37 19.21
C ASN A 508 9.54 19.02 19.85
N ILE A 509 8.95 17.95 19.31
CA ILE A 509 9.16 16.56 19.71
C ILE A 509 10.04 15.90 18.64
N ASP A 510 10.97 15.06 19.08
CA ASP A 510 11.80 14.26 18.17
C ASP A 510 10.93 13.38 17.25
N HIS A 511 11.32 13.25 15.98
CA HIS A 511 10.53 12.57 14.94
C HIS A 511 10.24 11.10 15.28
N GLU A 512 11.14 10.41 15.98
CA GLU A 512 10.90 9.02 16.40
C GLU A 512 9.89 8.92 17.56
N LYS A 513 9.74 10.00 18.32
CA LYS A 513 8.89 10.05 19.53
C LYS A 513 7.48 10.57 19.23
N ILE A 514 7.32 11.36 18.19
CA ILE A 514 6.04 11.97 17.80
C ILE A 514 4.96 10.93 17.43
N ALA A 515 5.36 9.69 17.15
CA ALA A 515 4.45 8.56 16.93
C ALA A 515 3.74 8.07 18.20
N TYR A 516 4.21 8.45 19.40
CA TYR A 516 3.69 7.96 20.67
C TYR A 516 2.94 9.05 21.43
N ILE A 517 1.65 8.83 21.69
CA ILE A 517 0.82 9.81 22.41
C ILE A 517 1.35 10.13 23.82
N ASP A 518 1.99 9.17 24.50
CA ASP A 518 2.58 9.42 25.81
C ASP A 518 3.79 10.36 25.76
N GLU A 519 4.52 10.42 24.64
CA GLU A 519 5.61 11.40 24.44
C GLU A 519 5.05 12.80 24.19
N TRP A 520 3.93 12.92 23.47
CA TRP A 520 3.19 14.18 23.34
C TRP A 520 2.72 14.69 24.69
N ARG A 521 2.09 13.82 25.49
CA ARG A 521 1.64 14.15 26.84
C ARG A 521 2.79 14.64 27.71
N PHE A 522 3.88 13.89 27.72
CA PHE A 522 5.05 14.25 28.50
C PHE A 522 5.60 15.62 28.09
N HIS A 523 5.71 15.89 26.78
CA HIS A 523 6.18 17.17 26.29
C HIS A 523 5.24 18.33 26.64
N LEU A 524 3.93 18.16 26.45
CA LEU A 524 2.94 19.22 26.69
C LEU A 524 2.76 19.54 28.19
N GLN A 525 2.89 18.54 29.07
CA GLN A 525 2.76 18.75 30.52
C GLN A 525 4.05 19.24 31.20
N CYS A 526 5.21 19.09 30.56
CA CYS A 526 6.50 19.50 31.11
C CYS A 526 6.98 20.88 30.67
N ILE A 527 6.31 21.52 29.71
CA ILE A 527 6.61 22.90 29.31
C ILE A 527 5.72 23.85 30.14
N PRO A 528 6.31 24.75 30.94
CA PRO A 528 5.56 25.66 31.82
C PRO A 528 4.80 26.77 31.09
#